data_AF-A0A317HIK7-F1
#
_entry.id   AF-A0A317HIK7-F1
#
_cell.length_a   1.000
_cell.length_b   1.000
_cell.length_c   1.000
_cell.angle_alpha   90.00
_cell.angle_beta   90.00
_cell.angle_gamma   90.00
#
_symmetry.space_group_name_H-M   'P 1'
#
loop_
_entity.id
_entity.type
_entity.pdbx_description
1 polymer ?
#
loop_
_entity_poly.entity_id
_entity_poly.type
_entity_poly.pdbx_seq_one_letter_code
_entity_poly.pdbx_strand_id
1 'polypeptide(L)'
;MGHLSPHQLTDCTEGVETESVRSHWLSCAACRVQVEHSRAAIAAARNVDVPEPSPLFWDHFSTRVRQAVQSEASRCANRAWWVPARLVWAGSMALVLLAVWIGFRVDWSAERPAQVRTLSAERLESLGEPSGTSDDPALSFVADLASDLDWDAASEAGLTTHVDMEDMLSQLSDGERRVLHELLKGELARPRT
;
A
#
# COMPACT_ATOMS: atom_id res chain seq x y z
N MET A 1 -30.42 5.83 3.76
CA MET A 1 -30.21 6.30 2.37
C MET A 1 -28.72 6.43 2.17
N GLY A 2 -28.16 5.80 1.14
CA GLY A 2 -26.71 5.83 0.90
C GLY A 2 -26.26 7.15 0.26
N HIS A 3 -25.09 7.64 0.66
CA HIS A 3 -24.39 8.74 -0.02
C HIS A 3 -23.43 8.18 -1.08
N LEU A 4 -22.83 9.07 -1.87
CA LEU A 4 -21.77 8.67 -2.81
C LEU A 4 -20.58 8.06 -2.08
N SER A 5 -20.02 7.01 -2.64
CA SER A 5 -18.73 6.50 -2.18
C SER A 5 -17.61 7.50 -2.52
N PRO A 6 -16.46 7.45 -1.83
CA PRO A 6 -15.34 8.35 -2.12
C PRO A 6 -14.88 8.28 -3.58
N HIS A 7 -14.87 7.08 -4.18
CA HIS A 7 -14.48 6.88 -5.58
C HIS A 7 -15.47 7.53 -6.56
N GLN A 8 -16.78 7.37 -6.31
CA GLN A 8 -17.82 8.03 -7.11
C GLN A 8 -17.76 9.57 -7.02
N LEU A 9 -17.34 10.10 -5.87
CA LEU A 9 -17.16 11.53 -5.71
C LEU A 9 -15.99 12.04 -6.55
N THR A 10 -14.87 11.32 -6.59
CA THR A 10 -13.73 11.64 -7.48
C THR A 10 -14.16 11.61 -8.94
N ASP A 11 -14.88 10.57 -9.37
CA ASP A 11 -15.40 10.46 -10.74
C ASP A 11 -16.29 11.66 -11.11
N CYS A 12 -17.15 12.12 -10.21
CA CYS A 12 -17.94 13.34 -10.38
C CYS A 12 -17.08 14.61 -10.50
N THR A 13 -15.95 14.70 -9.80
CA THR A 13 -15.05 15.87 -9.91
C THR A 13 -14.28 15.88 -11.22
N GLU A 14 -13.99 14.69 -11.77
CA GLU A 14 -13.29 14.50 -13.04
C GLU A 14 -14.23 14.55 -14.26
N GLY A 15 -15.55 14.49 -14.04
CA GLY A 15 -16.57 14.54 -15.09
C GLY A 15 -16.83 13.20 -15.78
N VAL A 16 -16.47 12.09 -15.13
CA VAL A 16 -16.62 10.72 -15.63
C VAL A 16 -17.79 9.97 -15.00
N GLU A 17 -18.75 10.69 -14.39
CA GLU A 17 -19.87 10.07 -13.70
C GLU A 17 -20.93 9.43 -14.62
N THR A 18 -21.55 8.35 -14.13
CA THR A 18 -22.70 7.71 -14.78
C THR A 18 -23.99 8.51 -14.55
N GLU A 19 -24.99 8.31 -15.40
CA GLU A 19 -26.28 9.04 -15.30
C GLU A 19 -27.03 8.77 -13.98
N SER A 20 -26.91 7.57 -13.43
CA SER A 20 -27.51 7.23 -12.13
C SER A 20 -26.83 7.96 -10.96
N VAL A 21 -25.50 8.09 -11.01
CA VAL A 21 -24.73 8.86 -10.02
C VAL A 21 -25.07 10.36 -10.14
N ARG A 22 -25.18 10.87 -11.38
CA ARG A 22 -25.55 12.25 -11.66
C ARG A 22 -26.92 12.61 -11.09
N SER A 23 -27.94 11.81 -11.42
CA SER A 23 -29.30 12.01 -10.89
C SER A 23 -29.36 11.93 -9.36
N HIS A 24 -28.56 11.04 -8.74
CA HIS A 24 -28.46 10.97 -7.29
C HIS A 24 -27.88 12.26 -6.68
N TRP A 25 -26.71 12.74 -7.12
CA TRP A 25 -26.13 13.92 -6.45
C TRP A 25 -26.89 15.21 -6.76
N LEU A 26 -27.59 15.30 -7.90
CA LEU A 26 -28.51 16.42 -8.17
C LEU A 26 -29.71 16.43 -7.22
N SER A 27 -30.18 15.25 -6.78
CA SER A 27 -31.32 15.13 -5.86
C SER A 27 -30.91 15.13 -4.38
N CYS A 28 -29.71 14.67 -4.04
CA CYS A 28 -29.18 14.64 -2.68
C CYS A 28 -28.40 15.92 -2.34
N ALA A 29 -28.95 16.76 -1.47
CA ALA A 29 -28.34 18.04 -1.09
C ALA A 29 -26.93 17.89 -0.51
N ALA A 30 -26.68 16.86 0.31
CA ALA A 30 -25.36 16.61 0.91
C ALA A 30 -24.30 16.25 -0.16
N CYS A 31 -24.61 15.30 -1.04
CA CYS A 31 -23.71 14.89 -2.12
C CYS A 31 -23.42 16.05 -3.09
N ARG A 32 -24.42 16.89 -3.37
CA ARG A 32 -24.24 18.10 -4.20
C ARG A 32 -23.23 19.07 -3.60
N VAL A 33 -23.39 19.42 -2.32
CA VAL A 33 -22.47 20.33 -1.63
C VAL A 33 -21.05 19.78 -1.65
N GLN A 34 -20.89 18.47 -1.45
CA GLN A 34 -19.57 17.84 -1.45
C GLN A 34 -18.90 17.87 -2.84
N VAL A 35 -19.64 17.57 -3.91
CA VAL A 35 -19.13 17.64 -5.29
C VAL A 35 -18.79 19.08 -5.67
N GLU A 36 -19.64 20.04 -5.32
CA GLU A 36 -19.39 21.47 -5.59
C GLU A 36 -18.16 21.98 -4.84
N HIS A 37 -18.01 21.61 -3.56
CA HIS A 37 -16.83 21.96 -2.77
C HIS A 37 -15.54 21.39 -3.36
N SER A 38 -15.53 20.11 -3.75
CA SER A 38 -14.35 19.50 -4.37
C SER A 38 -14.02 20.12 -5.73
N ARG A 39 -15.03 20.43 -6.56
CA ARG A 39 -14.83 21.13 -7.84
C ARG A 39 -14.30 22.54 -7.63
N ALA A 40 -14.78 23.26 -6.62
CA ALA A 40 -14.28 24.58 -6.25
C ALA A 40 -12.81 24.52 -5.77
N ALA A 41 -12.44 23.52 -4.97
CA ALA A 41 -11.07 23.31 -4.53
C ALA A 41 -10.11 23.03 -5.71
N ILE A 42 -10.51 22.18 -6.66
CA ILE A 42 -9.73 21.92 -7.88
C ILE A 42 -9.60 23.19 -8.72
N ALA A 43 -10.68 23.95 -8.89
CA ALA A 43 -10.65 25.21 -9.62
C ALA A 43 -9.72 26.23 -8.94
N ALA A 44 -9.73 26.30 -7.61
CA ALA A 44 -8.82 27.16 -6.86
C ALA A 44 -7.35 26.73 -7.03
N ALA A 45 -7.06 25.42 -6.93
CA ALA A 45 -5.72 24.88 -7.11
C ALA A 45 -5.15 25.15 -8.51
N ARG A 46 -5.98 25.11 -9.56
CA ARG A 46 -5.56 25.43 -10.94
C ARG A 46 -5.11 26.89 -11.13
N ASN A 47 -5.53 27.79 -10.26
CA ASN A 47 -5.14 29.21 -10.31
C ASN A 47 -3.89 29.51 -9.48
N VAL A 48 -3.31 28.51 -8.81
CA VAL A 48 -2.04 28.66 -8.11
C VAL A 48 -0.92 28.60 -9.15
N ASP A 49 -0.15 29.69 -9.24
CA ASP A 49 1.05 29.72 -10.07
C ASP A 49 2.13 28.85 -9.42
N VAL A 50 2.34 27.66 -9.99
CA VAL A 50 3.36 26.72 -9.53
C VAL A 50 4.59 26.92 -10.42
N PRO A 51 5.73 27.36 -9.87
CA PRO A 51 6.93 27.56 -10.67
C PRO A 51 7.37 26.25 -11.30
N GLU A 52 7.72 26.28 -12.58
CA GLU A 52 8.24 25.11 -13.27
C GLU A 52 9.52 24.63 -12.56
N PRO A 53 9.61 23.34 -12.18
CA PRO A 53 10.81 22.83 -11.55
C PRO A 53 12.00 22.95 -12.51
N SER A 54 13.19 23.22 -11.96
CA SER A 54 14.41 23.30 -12.77
C SER A 54 14.60 22.01 -13.59
N PRO A 55 15.10 22.06 -14.83
CA PRO A 55 15.30 20.84 -15.65
C PRO A 55 16.14 19.76 -14.96
N LEU A 56 17.13 20.16 -14.14
CA LEU A 56 17.98 19.24 -13.38
C LEU A 56 17.26 18.53 -12.22
N PHE A 57 16.13 19.06 -11.75
CA PHE A 57 15.35 18.44 -10.68
C PHE A 57 14.93 17.01 -11.05
N TRP A 58 14.49 16.80 -12.29
CA TRP A 58 14.01 15.50 -12.75
C TRP A 58 15.13 14.45 -12.84
N ASP A 59 16.33 14.86 -13.24
CA ASP A 59 17.50 13.97 -13.28
C ASP A 59 17.90 13.53 -11.87
N HIS A 60 17.92 14.47 -10.92
CA HIS A 60 18.23 14.17 -9.53
C HIS A 60 17.13 13.33 -8.86
N PHE A 61 15.87 13.66 -9.10
CA PHE A 61 14.73 12.91 -8.57
C PHE A 61 14.74 11.47 -9.07
N SER A 62 14.85 11.27 -10.39
CA SER A 62 14.87 9.92 -10.99
C SER A 62 16.08 9.11 -10.52
N THR A 63 17.23 9.75 -10.34
CA THR A 63 18.43 9.09 -9.79
C THR A 63 18.20 8.64 -8.35
N ARG A 64 17.62 9.49 -7.49
CA ARG A 64 17.30 9.14 -6.10
C ARG A 64 16.29 7.99 -6.01
N VAL A 65 15.22 8.04 -6.80
CA VAL A 65 14.22 6.95 -6.85
C VAL A 65 14.88 5.65 -7.27
N ARG A 66 15.72 5.67 -8.32
CA ARG A 66 16.44 4.48 -8.78
C ARG A 66 17.39 3.93 -7.72
N GLN A 67 18.11 4.80 -7.03
CA GLN A 67 19.00 4.41 -5.93
C GLN A 67 18.22 3.79 -4.76
N ALA A 68 17.07 4.38 -4.38
CA ALA A 68 16.20 3.84 -3.34
C ALA A 68 15.73 2.42 -3.70
N VAL A 69 15.18 2.23 -4.91
CA VAL A 69 14.72 0.91 -5.39
C VAL A 69 15.87 -0.11 -5.46
N GLN A 70 17.06 0.28 -5.92
CA GLN A 70 18.22 -0.61 -5.94
C GLN A 70 18.71 -0.98 -4.53
N SER A 71 18.65 -0.03 -3.59
CA SER A 71 19.02 -0.27 -2.19
C SER A 71 18.06 -1.26 -1.52
N GLU A 72 16.77 -1.21 -1.86
CA GLU A 72 15.78 -2.19 -1.39
C GLU A 72 16.01 -3.58 -2.01
N ALA A 73 16.24 -3.63 -3.33
CA ALA A 73 16.52 -4.89 -4.02
C ALA A 73 17.76 -5.60 -3.46
N SER A 74 18.82 -4.85 -3.14
CA SER A 74 20.05 -5.41 -2.57
C SER A 74 19.89 -5.88 -1.10
N ARG A 75 18.99 -5.26 -0.31
CA ARG A 75 18.61 -5.78 1.02
C ARG A 75 17.93 -7.15 0.91
N CYS A 76 17.06 -7.34 -0.07
CA CYS A 76 16.41 -8.64 -0.32
C CYS A 76 17.39 -9.67 -0.89
N ALA A 77 18.28 -9.27 -1.80
CA ALA A 77 19.28 -10.17 -2.41
C ALA A 77 20.31 -10.70 -1.39
N ASN A 78 20.74 -9.88 -0.42
CA ASN A 78 21.63 -10.33 0.65
C ASN A 78 20.96 -11.35 1.59
N ARG A 79 19.62 -11.32 1.73
CA ARG A 79 18.84 -12.35 2.42
C ARG A 79 18.73 -13.64 1.58
N ALA A 80 18.67 -13.52 0.26
CA ALA A 80 18.59 -14.66 -0.66
C ALA A 80 19.88 -15.50 -0.73
N TRP A 81 21.05 -14.94 -0.38
CA TRP A 81 22.32 -15.69 -0.30
C TRP A 81 22.28 -16.85 0.70
N TRP A 82 21.42 -16.77 1.72
CA TRP A 82 21.26 -17.82 2.74
C TRP A 82 20.19 -18.85 2.37
N VAL A 83 19.50 -18.67 1.24
CA VAL A 83 18.46 -19.60 0.78
C VAL A 83 19.13 -20.69 -0.07
N PRO A 84 19.02 -21.97 0.29
CA PRO A 84 19.67 -23.05 -0.44
C PRO A 84 19.13 -23.11 -1.87
N ALA A 85 20.02 -23.31 -2.86
CA ALA A 85 19.73 -23.23 -4.30
C ALA A 85 18.53 -24.07 -4.78
N ARG A 86 18.10 -25.09 -4.02
CA ARG A 86 16.90 -25.90 -4.31
C ARG A 86 15.59 -25.13 -4.13
N LEU A 87 15.54 -24.16 -3.22
CA LEU A 87 14.38 -23.28 -3.01
C LEU A 87 14.27 -22.19 -4.09
N VAL A 88 15.40 -21.76 -4.68
CA VAL A 88 15.42 -20.78 -5.78
C VAL A 88 14.74 -21.32 -7.04
N TRP A 89 14.90 -22.61 -7.35
CA TRP A 89 14.23 -23.25 -8.49
C TRP A 89 12.73 -23.41 -8.29
N ALA A 90 12.29 -23.74 -7.07
CA ALA A 90 10.87 -23.82 -6.73
C ALA A 90 10.19 -22.43 -6.77
N GLY A 91 10.89 -21.39 -6.28
CA GLY A 91 10.41 -20.01 -6.31
C GLY A 91 10.26 -19.44 -7.72
N SER A 92 11.20 -19.73 -8.63
CA SER A 92 11.10 -19.24 -10.03
C SER A 92 9.90 -19.83 -10.76
N MET A 93 9.60 -21.11 -10.54
CA MET A 93 8.43 -21.77 -11.14
C MET A 93 7.12 -21.21 -10.59
N ALA A 94 7.05 -20.93 -9.28
CA ALA A 94 5.91 -20.27 -8.66
C ALA A 94 5.69 -18.84 -9.19
N LEU A 95 6.76 -18.07 -9.42
CA LEU A 95 6.69 -16.71 -9.96
C LEU A 95 6.22 -16.69 -11.42
N VAL A 96 6.67 -17.65 -12.24
CA VAL A 96 6.18 -17.84 -13.62
C VAL A 96 4.70 -18.22 -13.62
N LEU A 97 4.28 -19.15 -12.74
CA LEU A 97 2.87 -19.53 -12.62
C LEU A 97 2.01 -18.36 -12.13
N LEU A 98 2.51 -17.54 -11.21
CA LEU A 98 1.84 -16.33 -10.74
C LEU A 98 1.71 -15.29 -11.86
N ALA A 99 2.77 -15.05 -12.64
CA ALA A 99 2.73 -14.13 -13.78
C ALA A 99 1.76 -14.60 -14.87
N VAL A 100 1.71 -15.92 -15.15
CA VAL A 100 0.75 -16.53 -16.08
C VAL A 100 -0.67 -16.40 -15.54
N TRP A 101 -0.89 -16.62 -14.25
CA TRP A 101 -2.21 -16.50 -13.61
C TRP A 101 -2.71 -15.06 -13.60
N ILE A 102 -1.86 -14.07 -13.31
CA ILE A 102 -2.17 -12.65 -13.40
C ILE A 102 -2.49 -12.26 -14.84
N GLY A 103 -1.68 -12.72 -15.81
CA GLY A 103 -1.96 -12.51 -17.24
C GLY A 103 -3.34 -13.05 -17.66
N PHE A 104 -3.70 -14.25 -17.20
CA PHE A 104 -5.02 -14.86 -17.45
C PHE A 104 -6.17 -14.11 -16.79
N ARG A 105 -5.98 -13.53 -15.59
CA ARG A 105 -6.99 -12.69 -14.91
C ARG A 105 -7.21 -11.35 -15.61
N VAL A 106 -6.13 -10.76 -16.16
CA VAL A 106 -6.20 -9.51 -16.93
C VAL A 106 -6.85 -9.74 -18.29
N ASP A 107 -6.58 -10.87 -18.95
CA ASP A 107 -7.18 -11.21 -20.25
C ASP A 107 -8.69 -11.52 -20.11
N TRP A 108 -9.13 -12.13 -19.00
CA TRP A 108 -10.56 -12.26 -18.69
C TRP A 108 -11.24 -10.90 -18.38
N SER A 109 -10.46 -9.86 -18.08
CA SER A 109 -11.00 -8.51 -17.89
C SER A 109 -10.98 -7.66 -19.17
N ALA A 110 -10.44 -8.18 -20.27
CA ALA A 110 -10.17 -7.42 -21.50
C ALA A 110 -11.42 -7.09 -22.35
N GLU A 111 -12.64 -7.46 -21.92
CA GLU A 111 -13.88 -6.95 -22.53
C GLU A 111 -14.40 -5.64 -21.89
N ARG A 112 -13.63 -5.01 -20.99
CA ARG A 112 -13.86 -3.59 -20.62
C ARG A 112 -12.61 -2.76 -20.85
N PRO A 113 -12.66 -1.70 -21.69
CA PRO A 113 -11.57 -0.75 -21.78
C PRO A 113 -11.53 0.07 -20.49
N ALA A 114 -10.66 -0.32 -19.55
CA ALA A 114 -10.36 0.45 -18.35
C ALA A 114 -9.00 1.12 -18.50
N GLN A 115 -9.02 2.45 -18.35
CA GLN A 115 -7.88 3.34 -18.41
C GLN A 115 -6.80 2.96 -17.38
N VAL A 116 -5.56 2.94 -17.84
CA VAL A 116 -4.36 2.77 -17.02
C VAL A 116 -4.25 3.96 -16.06
N ARG A 117 -4.44 3.72 -14.76
CA ARG A 117 -4.17 4.69 -13.69
C ARG A 117 -2.66 4.71 -13.41
N THR A 118 -2.01 5.82 -13.72
CA THR A 118 -0.73 6.20 -13.12
C THR A 118 -0.96 6.59 -11.67
N LEU A 119 -0.39 5.83 -10.73
CA LEU A 119 -0.38 6.19 -9.31
C LEU A 119 0.64 7.32 -9.10
N SER A 120 0.16 8.50 -8.71
CA SER A 120 0.98 9.66 -8.38
C SER A 120 1.68 9.48 -7.03
N ALA A 121 2.98 9.77 -7.00
CA ALA A 121 3.89 9.58 -5.88
C ALA A 121 3.72 10.56 -4.69
N GLU A 122 2.70 11.42 -4.69
CA GLU A 122 2.56 12.50 -3.70
C GLU A 122 1.93 12.09 -2.35
N ARG A 123 1.51 10.83 -2.16
CA ARG A 123 0.87 10.41 -0.90
C ARG A 123 1.85 10.13 0.25
N LEU A 124 3.17 10.20 0.02
CA LEU A 124 4.18 9.88 1.05
C LEU A 124 4.78 11.09 1.78
N GLU A 125 4.44 12.33 1.40
CA GLU A 125 5.12 13.53 1.94
C GLU A 125 4.37 14.24 3.09
N SER A 126 3.34 13.61 3.68
CA SER A 126 2.59 14.13 4.84
C SER A 126 2.71 13.23 6.08
N LEU A 127 3.86 12.61 6.31
CA LEU A 127 4.18 11.97 7.59
C LEU A 127 5.25 12.80 8.29
N GLY A 128 4.77 13.73 9.12
CA GLY A 128 5.59 14.47 10.06
C GLY A 128 6.22 13.56 11.12
N GLU A 129 7.30 14.07 11.73
CA GLU A 129 8.18 13.44 12.71
C GLU A 129 7.48 12.55 13.76
N PRO A 130 8.06 11.38 14.11
CA PRO A 130 7.53 10.51 15.15
C PRO A 130 7.84 11.08 16.54
N SER A 131 6.88 11.79 17.13
CA SER A 131 6.84 12.02 18.58
C SER A 131 6.04 10.90 19.26
N GLY A 132 6.59 10.40 20.36
CA GLY A 132 6.21 9.12 20.96
C GLY A 132 4.83 9.02 21.62
N THR A 133 4.44 7.75 21.73
CA THR A 133 3.56 7.11 22.73
C THR A 133 2.05 7.42 22.73
N SER A 134 1.33 6.42 22.19
CA SER A 134 0.15 5.72 22.78
C SER A 134 -1.27 6.09 22.37
N ASP A 135 -1.54 7.17 21.63
CA ASP A 135 -2.89 7.41 21.06
C ASP A 135 -2.78 8.00 19.66
N ASP A 136 -2.12 7.28 18.75
CA ASP A 136 -2.05 7.70 17.36
C ASP A 136 -3.38 7.40 16.65
N PRO A 137 -4.13 8.42 16.20
CA PRO A 137 -5.37 8.21 15.44
C PRO A 137 -5.12 7.47 14.13
N ALA A 138 -3.89 7.57 13.59
CA ALA A 138 -3.44 6.77 12.46
C ALA A 138 -3.41 5.27 12.77
N LEU A 139 -3.01 4.87 13.99
CA LEU A 139 -3.01 3.46 14.40
C LEU A 139 -4.42 2.94 14.67
N SER A 140 -5.32 3.79 15.17
CA SER A 140 -6.75 3.45 15.28
C SER A 140 -7.37 3.14 13.92
N PHE A 141 -7.09 3.96 12.90
CA PHE A 141 -7.57 3.71 11.54
C PHE A 141 -6.98 2.42 10.94
N VAL A 142 -5.68 2.17 11.16
CA VAL A 142 -5.04 0.92 10.71
C VAL A 142 -5.62 -0.29 11.43
N ALA A 143 -5.90 -0.19 12.73
CA ALA A 143 -6.52 -1.27 13.50
C ALA A 143 -7.96 -1.55 13.03
N ASP A 144 -8.75 -0.52 12.75
CA ASP A 144 -10.11 -0.65 12.21
C ASP A 144 -10.08 -1.32 10.82
N LEU A 145 -9.19 -0.86 9.93
CA LEU A 145 -8.98 -1.45 8.60
C LEU A 145 -8.46 -2.90 8.67
N ALA A 146 -7.58 -3.20 9.62
CA ALA A 146 -7.06 -4.55 9.85
C ALA A 146 -8.13 -5.50 10.43
N SER A 147 -9.14 -4.96 11.13
CA SER A 147 -10.26 -5.75 11.66
C SER A 147 -11.27 -6.15 10.59
N ASP A 148 -11.39 -5.34 9.53
CA ASP A 148 -12.29 -5.59 8.38
C ASP A 148 -11.63 -6.46 7.29
N LEU A 149 -10.34 -6.78 7.46
CA LEU A 149 -9.59 -7.65 6.58
C LEU A 149 -9.91 -9.13 6.87
N ASP A 150 -10.44 -9.83 5.87
CA ASP A 150 -10.63 -11.28 5.93
C ASP A 150 -9.26 -11.98 5.82
N TRP A 151 -8.69 -12.30 6.98
CA TRP A 151 -7.39 -12.94 7.10
C TRP A 151 -7.35 -14.35 6.50
N ASP A 152 -8.49 -15.04 6.45
CA ASP A 152 -8.58 -16.37 5.84
C ASP A 152 -8.53 -16.26 4.31
N ALA A 153 -9.27 -15.30 3.73
CA ALA A 153 -9.19 -15.02 2.30
C ALA A 153 -7.82 -14.47 1.86
N ALA A 154 -7.19 -13.62 2.69
CA ALA A 154 -5.85 -13.11 2.44
C ALA A 154 -4.77 -14.21 2.54
N SER A 155 -4.97 -15.20 3.42
CA SER A 155 -4.14 -16.40 3.55
C SER A 155 -4.30 -17.32 2.35
N GLU A 156 -5.53 -17.60 1.93
CA GLU A 156 -5.82 -18.42 0.74
C GLU A 156 -5.29 -17.77 -0.55
N ALA A 157 -5.29 -16.44 -0.61
CA ALA A 157 -4.68 -15.66 -1.69
C ALA A 157 -3.14 -15.57 -1.62
N GLY A 158 -2.50 -16.12 -0.58
CA GLY A 158 -1.04 -16.09 -0.38
C GLY A 158 -0.47 -14.69 -0.13
N LEU A 159 -1.32 -13.72 0.29
CA LEU A 159 -0.94 -12.33 0.54
C LEU A 159 -0.39 -12.12 1.95
N THR A 160 -0.74 -13.00 2.88
CA THR A 160 -0.06 -13.03 4.18
C THR A 160 1.27 -13.74 4.01
N THR A 161 2.37 -13.04 4.30
CA THR A 161 3.66 -13.68 4.54
C THR A 161 3.59 -14.38 5.89
N HIS A 162 2.78 -15.43 5.97
CA HIS A 162 2.83 -16.38 7.08
C HIS A 162 4.11 -17.18 6.87
N VAL A 163 5.24 -16.55 7.21
CA VAL A 163 6.42 -17.32 7.57
C VAL A 163 6.01 -18.00 8.85
N ASP A 164 5.75 -19.30 8.76
CA ASP A 164 5.26 -20.10 9.86
C ASP A 164 6.25 -19.94 11.02
N MET A 165 5.87 -19.08 11.97
CA MET A 165 6.77 -18.61 13.01
C MET A 165 7.10 -19.78 13.94
N GLU A 166 6.21 -20.77 14.01
CA GLU A 166 6.41 -22.03 14.71
C GLU A 166 7.44 -22.90 13.99
N ASP A 167 7.41 -22.97 12.66
CA ASP A 167 8.44 -23.65 11.87
C ASP A 167 9.82 -22.97 12.03
N MET A 168 9.88 -21.63 12.01
CA MET A 168 11.12 -20.90 12.29
C MET A 168 11.65 -21.15 13.70
N LEU A 169 10.78 -21.18 14.71
CA LEU A 169 11.16 -21.47 16.09
C LEU A 169 11.63 -22.94 16.24
N SER A 170 11.07 -23.86 15.45
CA SER A 170 11.49 -25.26 15.41
C SER A 170 12.88 -25.45 14.80
N GLN A 171 13.27 -24.55 13.89
CA GLN A 171 14.60 -24.55 13.26
C GLN A 171 15.70 -23.95 14.16
N LEU A 172 15.33 -23.27 15.27
CA LEU A 172 16.32 -22.75 16.22
C LEU A 172 16.88 -23.86 17.10
N SER A 173 18.21 -23.89 17.22
CA SER A 173 18.90 -24.75 18.16
C SER A 173 18.56 -24.41 19.62
N ASP A 174 18.79 -25.35 20.54
CA ASP A 174 18.55 -25.13 21.97
C ASP A 174 19.44 -24.01 22.57
N GLY A 175 20.56 -23.69 21.91
CA GLY A 175 21.41 -22.56 22.26
C GLY A 175 20.75 -21.23 21.87
N GLU A 176 20.27 -21.14 20.63
CA GLU A 176 19.62 -19.93 20.09
C GLU A 176 18.29 -19.63 20.80
N ARG A 177 17.49 -20.66 21.10
CA ARG A 177 16.24 -20.50 21.87
C ARG A 177 16.48 -19.91 23.26
N ARG A 178 17.58 -20.29 23.92
CA ARG A 178 17.98 -19.69 25.22
C ARG A 178 18.38 -18.23 25.09
N VAL A 179 19.14 -17.88 24.06
CA VAL A 179 19.55 -16.49 23.80
C VAL A 179 18.33 -15.61 23.48
N LEU A 180 17.43 -16.10 22.63
CA LEU A 180 16.18 -15.40 22.29
C LEU A 180 15.31 -15.16 23.53
N HIS A 181 15.20 -16.17 24.40
CA HIS A 181 14.44 -16.05 25.63
C HIS A 181 15.03 -15.02 26.61
N GLU A 182 16.36 -14.97 26.75
CA GLU A 182 17.02 -13.95 27.58
C GLU A 182 16.86 -12.53 27.01
N LEU A 183 16.94 -12.38 25.68
CA LEU A 183 16.69 -11.09 25.01
C LEU A 183 15.26 -10.60 25.22
N LEU A 184 14.26 -11.48 25.06
CA LEU A 184 12.86 -11.15 25.28
C LEU A 184 12.59 -10.74 26.73
N LYS A 185 13.19 -11.45 27.70
CA LYS A 185 13.12 -11.06 29.12
C LYS A 185 13.76 -9.70 29.37
N GLY A 186 14.90 -9.44 28.75
CA GLY A 186 15.60 -8.15 28.86
C GLY A 186 14.76 -6.99 28.35
N GLU A 187 14.10 -7.15 27.20
CA GLU A 187 13.22 -6.11 26.64
C GLU A 187 11.92 -5.93 27.43
N LEU A 188 11.31 -7.02 27.94
CA LEU A 188 10.12 -6.93 28.79
C LEU A 188 10.42 -6.27 30.15
N ALA A 189 11.64 -6.41 30.66
CA ALA A 189 12.07 -5.77 31.90
C ALA A 189 12.45 -4.30 31.73
N ARG A 190 12.58 -3.81 30.49
CA ARG A 190 12.90 -2.40 30.21
C ARG A 190 11.65 -1.53 30.41
N PRO A 191 11.69 -0.53 31.30
CA PRO A 191 10.60 0.43 31.40
C PRO A 191 10.54 1.25 30.11
N ARG A 192 9.35 1.33 29.50
CA ARG A 192 9.09 2.24 28.37
C ARG A 192 9.22 3.68 28.88
N THR A 193 10.32 4.34 28.56
CA THR A 193 10.57 5.78 28.79
C THR A 193 10.21 6.59 27.57
#